data_AF-A0A2T1GJ74-F1
#
_entry.id   AF-A0A2T1GJ74-F1
#
_cell.length_a   1.000
_cell.length_b   1.000
_cell.length_c   1.000
_cell.angle_alpha   90.00
_cell.angle_beta   90.00
_cell.angle_gamma   90.00
#
_symmetry.space_group_name_H-M   'P 1'
#
loop_
_entity.id
_entity.type
_entity.pdbx_description
1 polymer ?
#
loop_
_entity_poly.entity_id
_entity_poly.type
_entity_poly.pdbx_seq_one_letter_code
_entity_poly.pdbx_strand_id
1 'polypeptide(L)'
;MSSKNLIRLGGLAAIIAGILRGVNSFLPSSNNPNATISILYLLTDIFLLFGIMGIYSFQYRQSRSWGFFGFILAIVGIAIIRTGSISEVSLYPIGASIFTVGMSLFAVGSWIAKELPRWVSILWVLSTIVGFMGYFIPSLNLLFVASGVIFGIGFAGAGMKIWSATSK
;
A
#
# COMPACT_ATOMS: atom_id res chain seq x y z
N MET A 1 16.65 -11.25 17.10
CA MET A 1 16.62 -11.31 15.61
C MET A 1 17.54 -10.24 15.05
N SER A 2 18.29 -10.53 13.98
CA SER A 2 19.10 -9.52 13.28
C SER A 2 18.20 -8.56 12.50
N SER A 3 18.56 -7.27 12.42
CA SER A 3 17.83 -6.24 11.65
C SER A 3 17.61 -6.66 10.19
N LYS A 4 18.55 -7.43 9.60
CA LYS A 4 18.40 -8.00 8.25
C LYS A 4 17.19 -8.93 8.14
N ASN A 5 16.94 -9.76 9.16
CA ASN A 5 15.81 -10.69 9.16
C ASN A 5 14.47 -9.95 9.27
N LEU A 6 14.41 -8.87 10.05
CA LEU A 6 13.21 -8.03 10.17
C LEU A 6 12.88 -7.35 8.84
N ILE A 7 13.87 -6.75 8.17
CA ILE A 7 13.70 -6.15 6.85
C ILE A 7 13.25 -7.20 5.82
N ARG A 8 13.83 -8.40 5.87
CA ARG A 8 13.45 -9.51 5.01
C ARG A 8 12.00 -9.95 5.20
N LEU A 9 11.55 -10.08 6.45
CA LEU A 9 10.14 -10.38 6.75
C LEU A 9 9.21 -9.24 6.32
N GLY A 10 9.64 -7.99 6.45
CA GLY A 10 8.90 -6.85 5.89
C GLY A 10 8.79 -6.92 4.36
N GLY A 11 9.84 -7.34 3.67
CA GLY A 11 9.80 -7.63 2.23
C GLY A 11 8.80 -8.73 1.87
N LEU A 12 8.78 -9.83 2.64
CA LEU A 12 7.79 -10.90 2.46
C LEU A 12 6.36 -10.41 2.71
N ALA A 13 6.16 -9.62 3.78
CA ALA A 13 4.89 -8.99 4.07
C ALA A 13 4.42 -8.09 2.92
N ALA A 14 5.33 -7.34 2.29
CA ALA A 14 5.02 -6.54 1.12
C ALA A 14 4.59 -7.37 -0.10
N ILE A 15 5.22 -8.53 -0.33
CA ILE A 15 4.79 -9.46 -1.40
C ILE A 15 3.37 -9.94 -1.15
N ILE A 16 3.11 -10.44 0.06
CA ILE A 16 1.80 -10.97 0.44
C ILE A 16 0.74 -9.87 0.36
N ALA A 17 1.02 -8.69 0.91
CA ALA A 17 0.13 -7.52 0.84
C ALA A 17 -0.21 -7.14 -0.60
N GLY A 18 0.78 -7.12 -1.50
CA GLY A 18 0.57 -6.77 -2.90
C GLY A 18 -0.36 -7.76 -3.61
N ILE A 19 -0.16 -9.06 -3.38
CA ILE A 19 -1.02 -10.12 -3.92
C ILE A 19 -2.44 -9.99 -3.36
N LEU A 20 -2.57 -9.90 -2.04
CA LEU A 20 -3.87 -9.77 -1.38
C LEU A 20 -4.62 -8.52 -1.86
N ARG A 21 -3.92 -7.38 -1.99
CA ARG A 21 -4.52 -6.14 -2.47
C ARG A 21 -5.01 -6.25 -3.91
N GLY A 22 -4.27 -6.94 -4.76
CA GLY A 22 -4.68 -7.26 -6.13
C GLY A 22 -5.94 -8.11 -6.16
N VAL A 23 -5.98 -9.21 -5.38
CA VAL A 23 -7.14 -10.10 -5.27
C VAL A 23 -8.37 -9.36 -4.72
N ASN A 24 -8.19 -8.56 -3.67
CA ASN A 24 -9.27 -7.78 -3.07
C ASN A 24 -9.92 -6.79 -4.03
N SER A 25 -9.21 -6.39 -5.10
CA SER A 25 -9.74 -5.45 -6.08
C SER A 25 -10.89 -6.05 -6.90
N PHE A 26 -10.98 -7.38 -6.97
CA PHE A 26 -12.07 -8.09 -7.65
C PHE A 26 -13.24 -8.45 -6.74
N LEU A 27 -13.12 -8.20 -5.43
CA LEU A 27 -14.18 -8.52 -4.49
C LEU A 27 -15.24 -7.40 -4.47
N PRO A 28 -16.53 -7.77 -4.47
CA PRO A 28 -17.60 -6.79 -4.41
C PRO A 28 -17.54 -6.02 -3.08
N SER A 29 -17.61 -4.70 -3.17
CA SER A 29 -17.76 -3.81 -2.01
C SER A 29 -19.22 -3.84 -1.56
N SER A 30 -19.64 -4.91 -0.87
CA SER A 30 -20.98 -5.00 -0.30
C SER A 30 -21.05 -4.22 1.03
N ASN A 31 -22.18 -3.55 1.28
CA ASN A 31 -22.43 -2.83 2.54
C ASN A 31 -22.47 -3.76 3.77
N ASN A 32 -22.64 -5.07 3.55
CA ASN A 32 -22.49 -6.12 4.56
C ASN A 32 -21.48 -7.16 4.04
N PRO A 33 -20.18 -6.96 4.27
CA PRO A 33 -19.19 -7.94 3.90
C PRO A 33 -19.33 -9.17 4.82
N ASN A 34 -19.34 -10.36 4.21
CA ASN A 34 -19.25 -11.62 4.96
C ASN A 34 -18.00 -11.60 5.85
N ALA A 35 -18.05 -12.29 6.99
CA ALA A 35 -16.94 -12.35 7.95
C ALA A 35 -15.58 -12.68 7.28
N THR A 36 -15.59 -13.55 6.27
CA THR A 36 -14.42 -13.91 5.47
C THR A 36 -13.79 -12.72 4.73
N ILE A 37 -14.60 -11.84 4.12
CA ILE A 37 -14.11 -10.66 3.39
C ILE A 37 -13.50 -9.66 4.37
N SER A 38 -14.14 -9.46 5.53
CA SER A 38 -13.64 -8.59 6.60
C SER A 38 -12.29 -9.05 7.14
N ILE A 39 -12.10 -10.36 7.33
CA ILE A 39 -10.82 -10.97 7.74
C ILE A 39 -9.76 -10.76 6.65
N LEU A 40 -10.12 -10.96 5.38
CA LEU A 40 -9.19 -10.78 4.27
C LEU A 40 -8.72 -9.33 4.16
N TYR A 41 -9.61 -8.36 4.32
CA TYR A 41 -9.26 -6.94 4.38
C TYR A 41 -8.36 -6.63 5.58
N LEU A 42 -8.68 -7.17 6.76
CA LEU A 42 -7.82 -7.02 7.95
C LEU A 42 -6.41 -7.56 7.71
N LEU A 43 -6.29 -8.77 7.15
CA LEU A 43 -4.99 -9.36 6.84
C LEU A 43 -4.22 -8.50 5.83
N THR A 44 -4.91 -7.99 4.81
CA THR A 44 -4.30 -7.10 3.81
C THR A 44 -3.73 -5.85 4.47
N ASP A 45 -4.48 -5.21 5.35
CA ASP A 45 -4.03 -4.00 6.05
C ASP A 45 -2.84 -4.27 6.98
N ILE A 46 -2.86 -5.40 7.69
CA ILE A 46 -1.73 -5.83 8.54
C ILE A 46 -0.47 -6.05 7.71
N PHE A 47 -0.57 -6.80 6.60
CA PHE A 47 0.56 -7.04 5.72
C PHE A 47 1.04 -5.76 5.01
N LEU A 48 0.13 -4.84 4.66
CA LEU A 48 0.48 -3.53 4.11
C LEU A 48 1.29 -2.72 5.11
N LEU A 49 0.86 -2.68 6.38
CA LEU A 49 1.58 -1.97 7.44
C LEU A 49 3.00 -2.53 7.62
N PHE A 50 3.13 -3.86 7.77
CA PHE A 50 4.45 -4.48 7.88
C PHE A 50 5.30 -4.33 6.63
N GLY A 51 4.68 -4.38 5.45
CA GLY A 51 5.33 -4.15 4.16
C GLY A 51 5.88 -2.73 4.05
N ILE A 52 5.09 -1.71 4.39
CA ILE A 52 5.49 -0.30 4.38
C ILE A 52 6.63 -0.07 5.37
N MET A 53 6.54 -0.64 6.59
CA MET A 53 7.63 -0.57 7.58
C MET A 53 8.92 -1.23 7.08
N GLY A 54 8.80 -2.40 6.44
CA GLY A 54 9.94 -3.10 5.84
C GLY A 54 10.60 -2.31 4.72
N ILE A 55 9.80 -1.78 3.81
CA ILE A 55 10.27 -0.97 2.68
C ILE A 55 10.94 0.31 3.19
N TYR A 56 10.29 1.03 4.12
CA TYR A 56 10.87 2.25 4.67
C TYR A 56 12.19 1.96 5.39
N SER A 57 12.26 0.90 6.19
CA SER A 57 13.49 0.49 6.90
C SER A 57 14.63 0.17 5.94
N PHE A 58 14.32 -0.43 4.78
CA PHE A 58 15.30 -0.76 3.75
C PHE A 58 15.96 0.48 3.13
N GLN A 59 15.19 1.57 2.93
CA GLN A 59 15.66 2.79 2.27
C GLN A 59 15.77 4.01 3.21
N TYR A 60 15.71 3.79 4.53
CA TYR A 60 15.56 4.84 5.55
C TYR A 60 16.58 5.97 5.41
N ARG A 61 17.85 5.63 5.15
CA ARG A 61 18.94 6.63 5.05
C ARG A 61 18.85 7.47 3.77
N GLN A 62 18.30 6.92 2.70
CA GLN A 62 18.32 7.51 1.37
C GLN A 62 16.99 8.18 0.98
N SER A 63 15.87 7.81 1.61
CA SER A 63 14.51 8.29 1.26
C SER A 63 14.23 9.76 1.62
N ARG A 64 15.13 10.39 2.40
CA ARG A 64 15.01 11.77 2.91
C ARG A 64 13.66 12.00 3.61
N SER A 65 13.29 13.27 3.86
CA SER A 65 12.05 13.64 4.56
C SER A 65 10.79 13.21 3.81
N TRP A 66 10.82 13.16 2.47
CA TRP A 66 9.66 12.76 1.66
C TRP A 66 9.21 11.32 1.92
N GLY A 67 10.17 10.38 2.02
CA GLY A 67 9.88 9.01 2.39
C GLY A 67 9.29 8.90 3.79
N PHE A 68 9.79 9.68 4.74
CA PHE A 68 9.27 9.69 6.11
C PHE A 68 7.83 10.20 6.18
N PHE A 69 7.54 11.36 5.57
CA PHE A 69 6.17 11.88 5.55
C PHE A 69 5.20 10.95 4.83
N GLY A 70 5.62 10.38 3.69
CA GLY A 70 4.83 9.39 2.97
C GLY A 70 4.52 8.15 3.80
N PHE A 71 5.54 7.64 4.53
CA PHE A 71 5.41 6.52 5.46
C PHE A 71 4.39 6.80 6.57
N ILE A 72 4.50 7.94 7.24
CA ILE A 72 3.58 8.33 8.34
C ILE A 72 2.15 8.48 7.82
N LEU A 73 1.96 9.19 6.71
CA LEU A 73 0.63 9.36 6.12
C LEU A 73 0.02 8.02 5.68
N ALA A 74 0.81 7.10 5.13
CA ALA A 74 0.31 5.78 4.77
C ALA A 74 -0.17 4.99 6.01
N ILE A 75 0.58 5.01 7.11
CA ILE A 75 0.16 4.37 8.38
C ILE A 75 -1.12 5.01 8.92
N VAL A 76 -1.16 6.34 8.98
CA VAL A 76 -2.35 7.08 9.47
C VAL A 76 -3.57 6.80 8.60
N GLY A 77 -3.40 6.78 7.28
CA GLY A 77 -4.47 6.46 6.34
C GLY A 77 -5.06 5.06 6.57
N ILE A 78 -4.20 4.04 6.75
CA ILE A 78 -4.66 2.68 7.10
C ILE A 78 -5.40 2.69 8.44
N ALA A 79 -4.88 3.36 9.47
CA ALA A 79 -5.54 3.42 10.78
C ALA A 79 -6.94 4.05 10.71
N ILE A 80 -7.10 5.12 9.92
CA ILE A 80 -8.39 5.78 9.69
C ILE A 80 -9.34 4.85 8.92
N ILE A 81 -8.86 4.17 7.88
CA ILE A 81 -9.66 3.16 7.13
C ILE A 81 -10.21 2.10 8.09
N ARG A 82 -9.38 1.61 9.03
CA ARG A 82 -9.80 0.58 10.01
C ARG A 82 -10.77 1.09 11.07
N THR A 83 -10.82 2.40 11.32
CA THR A 83 -11.76 2.98 12.28
C THR A 83 -13.22 2.85 11.79
N GLY A 84 -13.42 2.76 10.46
CA GLY A 84 -14.74 2.55 9.88
C GLY A 84 -15.55 3.84 9.82
N SER A 85 -16.42 4.07 10.80
CA SER A 85 -17.25 5.27 10.87
C SER A 85 -17.29 5.87 12.28
N ILE A 86 -17.36 7.20 12.35
CA ILE A 86 -17.59 7.95 13.58
C ILE A 86 -18.85 8.76 13.38
N SER A 87 -19.83 8.61 14.28
CA SER A 87 -21.11 9.34 14.19
C SER A 87 -21.76 9.21 12.80
N GLU A 88 -21.84 7.97 12.29
CA GLU A 88 -22.41 7.61 10.96
C GLU A 88 -21.64 8.14 9.74
N VAL A 89 -20.61 8.97 9.93
CA VAL A 89 -19.75 9.43 8.83
C VAL A 89 -18.71 8.36 8.51
N SER A 90 -18.72 7.87 7.27
CA SER A 90 -17.71 6.93 6.77
C SER A 90 -16.34 7.61 6.69
N LEU A 91 -15.38 7.09 7.43
CA LEU A 91 -13.99 7.57 7.40
C LEU A 91 -13.17 6.94 6.28
N TYR A 92 -13.71 5.93 5.60
CA TYR A 92 -13.01 5.23 4.54
C TYR A 92 -12.48 6.17 3.44
N PRO A 93 -13.27 7.09 2.85
CA PRO A 93 -12.77 7.97 1.79
C PRO A 93 -11.65 8.90 2.28
N ILE A 94 -11.74 9.36 3.52
CA ILE A 94 -10.75 10.22 4.17
C ILE A 94 -9.45 9.45 4.37
N GLY A 95 -9.52 8.26 4.98
CA GLY A 95 -8.37 7.39 5.21
C GLY A 95 -7.72 6.91 3.91
N ALA A 96 -8.53 6.55 2.91
CA ALA A 96 -8.04 6.17 1.58
C ALA A 96 -7.33 7.32 0.88
N SER A 97 -7.84 8.55 0.98
CA SER A 97 -7.19 9.73 0.41
C SER A 97 -5.84 10.02 1.09
N ILE A 98 -5.81 10.00 2.43
CA ILE A 98 -4.59 10.18 3.22
C ILE A 98 -3.56 9.10 2.88
N PHE A 99 -3.99 7.84 2.81
CA PHE A 99 -3.14 6.71 2.43
C PHE A 99 -2.54 6.91 1.04
N THR A 100 -3.36 7.30 0.07
CA THR A 100 -2.98 7.46 -1.33
C THR A 100 -1.98 8.60 -1.52
N VAL A 101 -2.20 9.74 -0.85
CA VAL A 101 -1.23 10.83 -0.80
C VAL A 101 0.07 10.38 -0.13
N GLY A 102 -0.03 9.65 0.99
CA GLY A 102 1.12 9.08 1.68
C GLY A 102 1.95 8.17 0.78
N MET A 103 1.31 7.23 0.08
CA MET A 103 1.97 6.33 -0.86
C MET A 103 2.59 7.08 -2.06
N SER A 104 1.97 8.17 -2.53
CA SER A 104 2.55 9.01 -3.58
C SER A 104 3.82 9.72 -3.12
N LEU A 105 3.82 10.31 -1.92
CA LEU A 105 5.03 10.91 -1.33
C LEU A 105 6.10 9.84 -1.04
N PHE A 106 5.67 8.67 -0.59
CA PHE A 106 6.56 7.52 -0.38
C PHE A 106 7.20 7.05 -1.68
N ALA A 107 6.45 7.06 -2.79
CA ALA A 107 6.96 6.77 -4.12
C ALA A 107 8.03 7.78 -4.55
N VAL A 108 7.82 9.08 -4.30
CA VAL A 108 8.82 10.13 -4.56
C VAL A 108 10.07 9.92 -3.72
N GLY A 109 9.93 9.66 -2.40
CA GLY A 109 11.07 9.35 -1.54
C GLY A 109 11.84 8.11 -2.00
N SER A 110 11.13 7.08 -2.44
CA SER A 110 11.73 5.85 -3.01
C SER A 110 12.49 6.12 -4.31
N TRP A 111 11.92 6.97 -5.18
CA TRP A 111 12.56 7.38 -6.43
C TRP A 111 13.86 8.15 -6.20
N ILE A 112 13.85 9.06 -5.22
CA ILE A 112 15.04 9.83 -4.81
C ILE A 112 16.09 8.91 -4.20
N ALA A 113 15.67 7.93 -3.39
CA ALA A 113 16.57 6.98 -2.74
C ALA A 113 17.32 6.09 -3.74
N LYS A 114 16.71 5.77 -4.88
CA LYS A 114 17.25 4.86 -5.92
C LYS A 114 17.53 3.43 -5.43
N GLU A 115 17.04 3.05 -4.25
CA GLU A 115 17.19 1.70 -3.66
C GLU A 115 16.17 0.71 -4.24
N LEU A 116 15.02 1.21 -4.70
CA LEU A 116 13.99 0.42 -5.37
C LEU A 116 14.00 0.65 -6.89
N PRO A 117 13.58 -0.37 -7.68
CA PRO A 117 13.38 -0.19 -9.12
C PRO A 117 12.39 0.95 -9.40
N ARG A 118 12.74 1.84 -10.31
CA ARG A 118 11.95 3.02 -10.68
C ARG A 118 10.50 2.69 -11.08
N TRP A 119 10.29 1.53 -11.71
CA TRP A 119 8.96 1.09 -12.11
C TRP A 119 8.01 0.92 -10.91
N VAL A 120 8.51 0.56 -9.71
CA VAL A 120 7.69 0.44 -8.50
C VAL A 120 7.04 1.78 -8.14
N SER A 121 7.84 2.85 -8.09
CA SER A 121 7.34 4.19 -7.78
C SER A 121 6.37 4.69 -8.85
N ILE A 122 6.64 4.40 -10.14
CA ILE A 122 5.73 4.73 -11.24
C ILE A 122 4.39 4.03 -11.05
N LEU A 123 4.38 2.73 -10.73
CA LEU A 123 3.13 2.00 -10.51
C LEU A 123 2.33 2.54 -9.33
N TRP A 124 2.97 2.95 -8.22
CA TRP A 124 2.23 3.52 -7.09
C TRP A 124 1.58 4.87 -7.43
N VAL A 125 2.30 5.75 -8.15
CA VAL A 125 1.73 7.02 -8.60
C VAL A 125 0.65 6.79 -9.66
N LEU A 126 0.87 5.88 -10.61
CA LEU A 126 -0.11 5.55 -11.62
C LEU A 126 -1.38 4.95 -11.00
N SER A 127 -1.22 4.04 -10.05
CA SER A 127 -2.33 3.48 -9.28
C SER A 127 -3.14 4.56 -8.58
N THR A 128 -2.47 5.56 -7.99
CA THR A 128 -3.15 6.71 -7.36
C THR A 128 -4.05 7.46 -8.35
N ILE A 129 -3.51 7.81 -9.52
CA ILE A 129 -4.25 8.54 -10.56
C ILE A 129 -5.44 7.72 -11.06
N VAL A 130 -5.18 6.46 -11.42
CA VAL A 130 -6.19 5.53 -11.96
C VAL A 130 -7.27 5.24 -10.91
N GLY A 131 -6.89 5.07 -9.64
CA GLY A 131 -7.80 4.80 -8.53
C GLY A 131 -8.69 5.99 -8.20
N PHE A 132 -8.13 7.20 -8.22
CA PHE A 132 -8.90 8.43 -8.05
C PHE A 132 -9.96 8.57 -9.15
N MET A 133 -9.58 8.39 -10.42
CA MET A 133 -10.53 8.42 -11.53
C MET A 133 -11.62 7.35 -11.41
N GLY A 134 -11.23 6.11 -11.06
CA GLY A 134 -12.18 4.99 -10.92
C GLY A 134 -13.14 5.13 -9.75
N TYR A 135 -12.77 5.86 -8.69
CA TYR A 135 -13.64 6.09 -7.53
C TYR A 135 -14.68 7.18 -7.78
N PHE A 136 -14.30 8.29 -8.42
CA PHE A 136 -15.20 9.43 -8.62
C PHE A 136 -16.07 9.35 -9.88
N ILE A 137 -15.75 8.45 -10.82
CA ILE A 137 -16.49 8.31 -12.08
C ILE A 137 -17.17 6.92 -12.08
N PRO A 138 -18.49 6.84 -11.81
CA PRO A 138 -19.18 5.55 -11.65
C PRO A 138 -19.10 4.62 -12.87
N SER A 139 -18.97 5.17 -14.07
CA SER A 139 -18.81 4.39 -15.31
C SER A 139 -17.43 3.73 -15.45
N LEU A 140 -16.45 4.11 -14.60
CA LEU A 140 -15.06 3.65 -14.65
C LEU A 140 -14.68 2.77 -13.46
N ASN A 141 -15.63 2.05 -12.85
CA ASN A 141 -15.34 1.11 -11.76
C ASN A 141 -14.22 0.10 -12.09
N LEU A 142 -14.07 -0.29 -13.35
CA LEU A 142 -12.95 -1.13 -13.81
C LEU A 142 -11.57 -0.48 -13.58
N LEU A 143 -11.46 0.85 -13.67
CA LEU A 143 -10.23 1.57 -13.33
C LEU A 143 -9.92 1.44 -11.84
N PHE A 144 -10.92 1.44 -10.97
CA PHE A 144 -10.69 1.21 -9.55
C PHE A 144 -10.09 -0.18 -9.30
N VAL A 145 -10.61 -1.21 -9.97
CA VAL A 145 -10.04 -2.57 -9.93
C VAL A 145 -8.60 -2.59 -10.45
N ALA A 146 -8.38 -1.99 -11.64
CA ALA A 146 -7.06 -1.90 -12.25
C ALA A 146 -6.06 -1.18 -11.35
N SER A 147 -6.48 -0.12 -10.66
CA SER A 147 -5.64 0.64 -9.73
C SER A 147 -5.10 -0.23 -8.60
N GLY A 148 -5.94 -1.09 -8.01
CA GLY A 148 -5.53 -1.97 -6.93
C GLY A 148 -4.61 -3.09 -7.39
N VAL A 149 -4.78 -3.58 -8.62
CA VAL A 149 -3.85 -4.53 -9.25
C VAL A 149 -2.50 -3.88 -9.54
N ILE A 150 -2.49 -2.68 -10.14
CA ILE A 150 -1.28 -1.89 -10.40
C ILE A 150 -0.53 -1.62 -9.10
N PHE A 151 -1.25 -1.20 -8.05
CA PHE A 151 -0.69 -1.02 -6.71
C PHE A 151 -0.05 -2.30 -6.20
N GLY A 152 -0.80 -3.41 -6.27
CA GLY A 152 -0.37 -4.71 -5.80
C GLY A 152 0.91 -5.21 -6.46
N ILE A 153 1.02 -5.04 -7.78
CA ILE A 153 2.22 -5.37 -8.56
C ILE A 153 3.40 -4.51 -8.10
N GLY A 154 3.22 -3.20 -7.95
CA GLY A 154 4.28 -2.32 -7.45
C GLY A 154 4.74 -2.69 -6.04
N PHE A 155 3.79 -2.97 -5.15
CA PHE A 155 4.06 -3.30 -3.75
C PHE A 155 4.77 -4.65 -3.60
N ALA A 156 4.32 -5.68 -4.34
CA ALA A 156 5.01 -6.96 -4.40
C ALA A 156 6.39 -6.85 -5.05
N GLY A 157 6.53 -6.02 -6.08
CA GLY A 157 7.81 -5.65 -6.69
C GLY A 157 8.83 -5.13 -5.71
N ALA A 158 8.42 -4.17 -4.87
CA ALA A 158 9.25 -3.64 -3.79
C ALA A 158 9.68 -4.75 -2.82
N GLY A 159 8.74 -5.60 -2.41
CA GLY A 159 9.00 -6.72 -1.52
C GLY A 159 10.01 -7.74 -2.09
N MET A 160 9.88 -8.10 -3.37
CA MET A 160 10.82 -9.00 -4.05
C MET A 160 12.24 -8.42 -4.11
N LYS A 161 12.37 -7.10 -4.36
CA LYS A 161 13.67 -6.42 -4.33
C LYS A 161 14.31 -6.51 -2.94
N ILE A 162 13.56 -6.27 -1.88
CA ILE A 162 14.06 -6.33 -0.51
C ILE A 162 14.46 -7.76 -0.13
N TRP A 163 13.63 -8.74 -0.47
CA TRP A 163 13.90 -10.16 -0.20
C TRP A 163 15.19 -10.62 -0.87
N SER A 164 15.37 -10.30 -2.16
CA SER A 164 16.58 -10.67 -2.91
C SER A 164 17.84 -9.91 -2.46
N ALA A 165 17.70 -8.67 -1.98
CA ALA A 165 18.82 -7.89 -1.45
C ALA A 165 19.29 -8.38 -0.06
N THR A 166 18.41 -9.01 0.72
CA THR A 166 18.70 -9.48 2.08
C THR A 166 19.00 -10.98 2.17
N SER A 167 18.86 -11.73 1.07
CA SER A 167 19.21 -13.16 0.99
C SER A 167 20.69 -13.42 0.69
N LYS A 168 21.49 -12.36 0.46
CA LYS A 168 22.94 -12.41 0.31
C LYS A 168 23.63 -12.03 1.62
#